data_AF-A0A0C5DFQ3-F1
#
_entry.id   AF-A0A0C5DFQ3-F1
#
_cell.length_a   1.000
_cell.length_b   1.000
_cell.length_c   1.000
_cell.angle_alpha   90.00
_cell.angle_beta   90.00
_cell.angle_gamma   90.00
#
_symmetry.space_group_name_H-M   'P 1'
#
loop_
_entity.id
_entity.type
_entity.pdbx_description
1 polymer ?
#
loop_
_entity_poly.entity_id
_entity_poly.type
_entity_poly.pdbx_seq_one_letter_code
_entity_poly.pdbx_strand_id
1 'polypeptide(L)'
;MAALPNLTGLQIEATSFPPSVKPPGSANTLFLGGAGVRGLEIQGNFVKFTAIGVYLEEKAVPLLAVKWKGKTAQELTESVEFFREIVTGPFEKFTQVTTILPLTGQQYSEKVSENCVAIWKSIGIYTDAEAKAIEKFLEVFKDQNFPPGASILFTQSPKGSLTISFSKDASVPEAGNAVIENKLLSEAVLESIIGKHGVSPGARQSVAARLSELLKYSCHNEAGNGKLEIGNPGVEEK
;
A
#
# COMPACT_ATOMS: atom_id res chain seq x y z
N MET A 1 -16.81 15.02 -4.07
CA MET A 1 -15.49 14.79 -3.44
C MET A 1 -14.55 15.84 -3.98
N ALA A 2 -13.78 16.53 -3.13
CA ALA A 2 -12.72 17.40 -3.62
C ALA A 2 -11.70 16.53 -4.36
N ALA A 3 -11.30 16.93 -5.56
CA ALA A 3 -10.27 16.20 -6.31
C ALA A 3 -8.99 16.15 -5.46
N LEU A 4 -8.36 14.98 -5.37
CA LEU A 4 -7.04 14.88 -4.75
C LEU A 4 -6.09 15.86 -5.47
N PRO A 5 -5.21 16.58 -4.76
CA PRO A 5 -4.18 17.39 -5.39
C PRO A 5 -3.41 16.57 -6.43
N ASN A 6 -2.95 17.20 -7.51
CA ASN A 6 -2.24 16.52 -8.61
C ASN A 6 -1.05 15.71 -8.09
N LEU A 7 -1.27 14.42 -7.86
CA LEU A 7 -0.24 13.49 -7.42
C LEU A 7 0.71 13.26 -8.58
N THR A 8 2.01 13.40 -8.32
CA THR A 8 3.06 13.11 -9.28
C THR A 8 3.53 11.67 -9.14
N GLY A 9 4.05 11.09 -10.22
CA GLY A 9 4.81 9.84 -10.15
C GLY A 9 6.12 10.03 -9.39
N LEU A 10 6.78 8.93 -9.03
CA LEU A 10 8.08 8.93 -8.36
C LEU A 10 9.07 8.05 -9.14
N GLN A 11 10.28 8.59 -9.37
CA GLN A 11 11.39 7.85 -9.94
C GLN A 11 12.26 7.30 -8.81
N ILE A 12 12.48 5.98 -8.79
CA ILE A 12 13.36 5.29 -7.84
C ILE A 12 14.36 4.46 -8.64
N GLU A 13 15.63 4.86 -8.62
CA GLU A 13 16.65 4.30 -9.53
C GLU A 13 16.18 4.36 -11.00
N ALA A 14 16.13 3.23 -11.70
CA ALA A 14 15.61 3.12 -13.06
C ALA A 14 14.09 2.92 -13.14
N THR A 15 13.40 2.69 -12.02
CA THR A 15 11.97 2.38 -11.99
C THR A 15 11.12 3.65 -11.83
N SER A 16 10.18 3.85 -12.75
CA SER A 16 9.18 4.91 -12.66
C SER A 16 7.87 4.35 -12.10
N PHE A 17 7.43 4.88 -10.96
CA PHE A 17 6.13 4.59 -10.37
C PHE A 17 5.12 5.66 -10.80
N PRO A 18 4.09 5.33 -11.61
CA PRO A 18 3.10 6.31 -12.06
C PRO A 18 2.27 6.84 -10.88
N PRO A 19 1.63 8.03 -11.03
CA PRO A 19 0.84 8.64 -9.95
C PRO A 19 -0.41 7.83 -9.57
N SER A 20 -0.91 6.98 -10.47
CA SER A 20 -2.00 6.07 -10.22
C SER A 20 -1.88 4.80 -11.07
N VAL A 21 -2.56 3.74 -10.64
CA VAL A 21 -2.51 2.42 -11.29
C VAL A 21 -3.81 1.66 -11.06
N LYS A 22 -4.23 0.84 -12.03
CA LYS A 22 -5.29 -0.14 -11.86
C LYS A 22 -4.66 -1.52 -11.71
N PRO A 23 -4.54 -2.07 -10.50
CA PRO A 23 -3.80 -3.29 -10.29
C PRO A 23 -4.64 -4.55 -10.55
N PRO A 24 -4.00 -5.68 -10.86
CA PRO A 24 -4.68 -6.97 -10.99
C PRO A 24 -5.38 -7.33 -9.67
N GLY A 25 -6.59 -7.89 -9.76
CA GLY A 25 -7.40 -8.21 -8.58
C GLY A 25 -8.15 -7.02 -7.98
N SER A 26 -8.14 -5.85 -8.63
CA SER A 26 -8.94 -4.68 -8.25
C SER A 26 -9.75 -4.14 -9.44
N ALA A 27 -10.95 -3.62 -9.15
CA ALA A 27 -11.71 -2.82 -10.09
C ALA A 27 -11.36 -1.33 -10.03
N ASN A 28 -10.64 -0.91 -8.99
CA ASN A 28 -10.36 0.47 -8.65
C ASN A 28 -9.04 0.96 -9.24
N THR A 29 -8.93 2.27 -9.40
CA THR A 29 -7.64 2.94 -9.63
C THR A 29 -7.10 3.40 -8.28
N LEU A 30 -5.88 3.01 -7.96
CA LEU A 30 -5.20 3.33 -6.70
C LEU A 30 -4.14 4.41 -6.96
N PHE A 31 -3.98 5.34 -6.04
CA PHE A 31 -3.02 6.44 -6.15
C PHE A 31 -1.68 6.08 -5.49
N LEU A 32 -0.58 6.65 -5.97
CA LEU A 32 0.75 6.45 -5.41
C LEU A 32 0.87 7.16 -4.05
N GLY A 33 0.82 6.35 -2.99
CA GLY A 33 1.00 6.78 -1.61
C GLY A 33 2.45 7.12 -1.32
N GLY A 34 3.40 6.34 -1.84
CA GLY A 34 4.83 6.63 -1.72
C GLY A 34 5.70 5.56 -2.37
N ALA A 35 6.99 5.82 -2.49
CA ALA A 35 7.95 4.89 -3.04
C ALA A 35 9.32 4.99 -2.36
N GLY A 36 10.11 3.93 -2.43
CA GLY A 36 11.45 3.88 -1.85
C GLY A 36 12.24 2.67 -2.30
N VAL A 37 13.41 2.46 -1.71
CA VAL A 37 14.26 1.29 -1.97
C VAL A 37 14.30 0.36 -0.77
N ARG A 38 14.54 -0.92 -1.02
CA ARG A 38 14.99 -1.89 -0.02
C ARG A 38 16.41 -2.30 -0.36
N GLY A 39 17.30 -2.21 0.62
CA GLY A 39 18.71 -2.54 0.50
C GLY A 39 19.27 -3.18 1.77
N LEU A 40 20.53 -3.58 1.73
CA LEU A 40 21.27 -4.13 2.86
C LEU A 40 22.66 -3.49 2.93
N GLU A 41 23.17 -3.29 4.14
CA GLU A 41 24.58 -2.93 4.35
C GLU A 41 25.47 -4.15 4.11
N ILE A 42 26.34 -4.06 3.10
CA ILE A 42 27.30 -5.09 2.75
C ILE A 42 28.68 -4.45 2.71
N GLN A 43 29.55 -4.86 3.64
CA GLN A 43 30.93 -4.36 3.73
C GLN A 43 31.01 -2.82 3.82
N GLY A 44 30.08 -2.19 4.55
CA GLY A 44 30.02 -0.73 4.72
C GLY A 44 29.39 0.04 3.55
N ASN A 45 28.83 -0.65 2.56
CA ASN A 45 28.09 -0.05 1.45
C ASN A 45 26.63 -0.46 1.48
N PHE A 46 25.72 0.51 1.33
CA PHE A 46 24.29 0.24 1.19
C PHE A 46 23.95 -0.26 -0.21
N VAL A 47 23.79 -1.58 -0.36
CA VAL A 47 23.46 -2.24 -1.63
C VAL A 47 21.95 -2.33 -1.79
N LYS A 48 21.41 -1.72 -2.86
CA LYS A 48 19.97 -1.69 -3.17
C LYS A 48 19.57 -2.95 -3.94
N PHE A 49 18.51 -3.62 -3.48
CA PHE A 49 18.00 -4.85 -4.10
C PHE A 49 16.70 -4.62 -4.87
N THR A 50 15.79 -3.80 -4.34
CA THR A 50 14.50 -3.54 -4.96
C THR A 50 14.08 -2.08 -4.82
N ALA A 51 13.36 -1.58 -5.82
CA ALA A 51 12.55 -0.36 -5.76
C ALA A 51 11.11 -0.78 -5.44
N ILE A 52 10.43 -0.03 -4.59
CA ILE A 52 9.11 -0.38 -4.07
C ILE A 52 8.18 0.81 -4.18
N GLY A 53 7.03 0.62 -4.83
CA GLY A 53 5.91 1.56 -4.87
C GLY A 53 4.74 1.05 -4.04
N VAL A 54 4.15 1.93 -3.23
CA VAL A 54 2.98 1.65 -2.39
C VAL A 54 1.83 2.54 -2.84
N TYR A 55 0.72 1.91 -3.19
CA TYR A 55 -0.48 2.53 -3.72
C TYR A 55 -1.67 2.25 -2.81
N LEU A 56 -2.56 3.23 -2.68
CA LEU A 56 -3.72 3.17 -1.81
C LEU A 56 -4.99 3.53 -2.59
N GLU A 57 -6.11 2.93 -2.23
CA GLU A 57 -7.43 3.32 -2.74
C GLU A 57 -7.76 4.76 -2.30
N GLU A 58 -8.43 5.54 -3.16
CA GLU A 58 -8.78 6.94 -2.89
C GLU A 58 -9.52 7.13 -1.55
N LYS A 59 -10.41 6.19 -1.20
CA LYS A 59 -11.17 6.25 0.06
C LYS A 59 -10.31 6.14 1.33
N ALA A 60 -9.04 5.73 1.21
CA ALA A 60 -8.09 5.75 2.32
C ALA A 60 -7.94 7.14 2.92
N VAL A 61 -7.95 8.20 2.09
CA VAL A 61 -7.73 9.58 2.52
C VAL A 61 -8.81 10.06 3.51
N PRO A 62 -10.11 10.06 3.18
CA PRO A 62 -11.13 10.49 4.14
C PRO A 62 -11.22 9.59 5.38
N LEU A 63 -10.90 8.30 5.28
CA LEU A 63 -10.90 7.39 6.44
C LEU A 63 -9.76 7.69 7.42
N LEU A 64 -8.55 7.91 6.90
CA LEU A 64 -7.38 8.27 7.73
C LEU A 64 -7.51 9.70 8.28
N ALA A 65 -8.16 10.60 7.56
CA ALA A 65 -8.32 11.99 7.96
C ALA A 65 -9.07 12.19 9.28
N VAL A 66 -9.93 11.24 9.67
CA VAL A 66 -10.66 11.28 10.93
C VAL A 66 -9.72 11.46 12.13
N LYS A 67 -8.52 10.87 12.06
CA LYS A 67 -7.54 10.88 13.16
C LYS A 67 -6.24 11.60 12.81
N TRP A 68 -5.79 11.49 11.57
CA TRP A 68 -4.44 11.89 11.17
C TRP A 68 -4.38 13.24 10.45
N LYS A 69 -5.52 13.89 10.22
CA LYS A 69 -5.56 15.22 9.61
C LYS A 69 -4.77 16.23 10.44
N GLY A 70 -3.96 17.04 9.76
CA GLY A 70 -3.14 18.09 10.39
C GLY A 70 -1.80 17.60 10.96
N LYS A 71 -1.54 16.29 10.98
CA LYS A 71 -0.25 15.72 11.38
C LYS A 71 0.82 15.97 10.32
N THR A 72 2.01 16.32 10.78
CA THR A 72 3.18 16.54 9.92
C THR A 72 3.73 15.22 9.38
N ALA A 73 4.48 15.29 8.27
CA ALA A 73 5.17 14.13 7.70
C ALA A 73 6.05 13.40 8.73
N GLN A 74 6.73 14.15 9.61
CA GLN A 74 7.58 13.58 10.66
C GLN A 74 6.76 12.83 11.71
N GLU A 75 5.71 13.46 12.27
CA GLU A 75 4.82 12.80 13.24
C GLU A 75 4.22 11.52 12.67
N LEU A 76 3.82 11.53 11.40
CA LEU A 76 3.27 10.35 10.72
C LEU A 76 4.35 9.28 10.49
N THR A 77 5.57 9.66 10.09
CA THR A 77 6.70 8.74 9.89
C THR A 77 7.02 7.96 11.16
N GLU A 78 7.01 8.63 12.31
CA GLU A 78 7.35 8.05 13.62
C GLU A 78 6.18 7.24 14.21
N SER A 79 4.95 7.48 13.74
CA SER A 79 3.76 6.81 14.27
C SER A 79 3.63 5.36 13.78
N VAL A 80 3.82 4.41 14.69
CA VAL A 80 3.53 2.98 14.42
C VAL A 80 2.04 2.77 14.14
N GLU A 81 1.19 3.47 14.89
CA GLU A 81 -0.26 3.33 14.80
C GLU A 81 -0.81 3.82 13.45
N PHE A 82 -0.28 4.93 12.92
CA PHE A 82 -0.67 5.44 11.60
C PHE A 82 -0.45 4.41 10.50
N PHE A 83 0.75 3.81 10.48
CA PHE A 83 1.07 2.78 9.50
C PHE A 83 0.28 1.49 9.72
N ARG A 84 -0.05 1.16 10.97
CA ARG A 84 -0.93 0.04 11.25
C ARG A 84 -2.33 0.27 10.67
N GLU A 85 -2.88 1.46 10.82
CA GLU A 85 -4.18 1.83 10.21
C GLU A 85 -4.13 1.84 8.68
N ILE A 86 -2.99 2.18 8.06
CA ILE A 86 -2.79 2.00 6.61
C ILE A 86 -2.85 0.51 6.25
N VAL A 87 -2.06 -0.33 6.94
CA VAL A 87 -1.97 -1.77 6.65
C VAL A 87 -3.33 -2.45 6.82
N THR A 88 -4.02 -2.23 7.93
CA THR A 88 -5.26 -2.94 8.28
C THR A 88 -6.54 -2.20 7.86
N GLY A 89 -6.41 -1.00 7.29
CA GLY A 89 -7.56 -0.15 6.96
C GLY A 89 -8.52 -0.81 5.94
N PRO A 90 -9.82 -0.45 5.95
CA PRO A 90 -10.84 -1.10 5.12
C PRO A 90 -10.85 -0.57 3.67
N PHE A 91 -9.67 -0.52 3.05
CA PHE A 91 -9.44 -0.08 1.67
C PHE A 91 -8.39 -0.96 1.01
N GLU A 92 -8.39 -0.97 -0.32
CA GLU A 92 -7.41 -1.71 -1.11
C GLU A 92 -6.03 -1.05 -1.03
N LYS A 93 -4.99 -1.90 -1.07
CA LYS A 93 -3.61 -1.46 -1.24
C LYS A 93 -2.97 -2.26 -2.36
N PHE A 94 -2.01 -1.63 -3.01
CA PHE A 94 -1.21 -2.27 -4.02
C PHE A 94 0.26 -1.97 -3.79
N THR A 95 1.09 -3.02 -3.87
CA THR A 95 2.53 -2.91 -3.72
C THR A 95 3.19 -3.46 -4.96
N GLN A 96 4.05 -2.66 -5.58
CA GLN A 96 4.89 -3.08 -6.69
C GLN A 96 6.35 -3.12 -6.22
N VAL A 97 6.95 -4.30 -6.26
CA VAL A 97 8.36 -4.53 -5.89
C VAL A 97 9.12 -4.84 -7.17
N THR A 98 9.91 -3.88 -7.65
CA THR A 98 10.74 -4.01 -8.85
C THR A 98 12.18 -4.30 -8.47
N THR A 99 12.77 -5.32 -9.08
CA THR A 99 14.15 -5.74 -8.80
C THR A 99 15.16 -4.80 -9.42
N ILE A 100 16.16 -4.40 -8.63
CA ILE A 100 17.36 -3.67 -9.06
C ILE A 100 18.50 -4.67 -9.27
N LEU A 101 18.62 -5.63 -8.35
CA LEU A 101 19.51 -6.78 -8.45
C LEU A 101 18.67 -8.06 -8.61
N PRO A 102 19.21 -9.08 -9.31
CA PRO A 102 18.47 -10.31 -9.55
C PRO A 102 18.12 -11.02 -8.24
N LEU A 103 16.91 -11.58 -8.17
CA LEU A 103 16.41 -12.38 -7.06
C LEU A 103 15.64 -13.59 -7.60
N THR A 104 15.86 -14.77 -7.01
CA THR A 104 14.95 -15.89 -7.28
C THR A 104 13.66 -15.71 -6.50
N GLY A 105 12.58 -16.33 -6.99
CA GLY A 105 11.32 -16.34 -6.27
C GLY A 105 11.45 -16.99 -4.90
N GLN A 106 12.24 -18.05 -4.78
CA GLN A 106 12.56 -18.69 -3.51
C GLN A 106 13.26 -17.73 -2.53
N GLN A 107 14.32 -17.04 -2.95
CA GLN A 107 15.02 -16.07 -2.09
C GLN A 107 14.10 -14.97 -1.57
N TYR A 108 13.19 -14.50 -2.42
CA TYR A 108 12.21 -13.49 -2.05
C TYR A 108 11.16 -14.06 -1.08
N SER A 109 10.53 -15.18 -1.46
CA SER A 109 9.37 -15.72 -0.76
C SER A 109 9.72 -16.33 0.59
N GLU A 110 10.87 -17.00 0.71
CA GLU A 110 11.38 -17.52 1.99
C GLU A 110 11.61 -16.37 2.97
N LYS A 111 12.25 -15.28 2.53
CA LYS A 111 12.54 -14.17 3.44
C LYS A 111 11.28 -13.49 3.97
N VAL A 112 10.26 -13.33 3.13
CA VAL A 112 8.96 -12.80 3.54
C VAL A 112 8.26 -13.78 4.50
N SER A 113 8.26 -15.07 4.16
CA SER A 113 7.57 -16.12 4.93
C SER A 113 8.19 -16.33 6.32
N GLU A 114 9.51 -16.39 6.43
CA GLU A 114 10.25 -16.51 7.70
C GLU A 114 9.85 -15.42 8.69
N ASN A 115 9.85 -14.17 8.24
CA ASN A 115 9.49 -13.02 9.06
C ASN A 115 8.03 -13.11 9.54
N CYS A 116 7.11 -13.48 8.65
CA CYS A 116 5.69 -13.62 8.97
C CYS A 116 5.47 -14.71 10.03
N VAL A 117 6.01 -15.91 9.78
CA VAL A 117 5.85 -17.08 10.67
C VAL A 117 6.44 -16.82 12.06
N ALA A 118 7.62 -16.20 12.14
CA ALA A 118 8.25 -15.87 13.41
C ALA A 118 7.36 -14.94 14.26
N ILE A 119 6.83 -13.87 13.65
CA ILE A 119 5.96 -12.92 14.33
C ILE A 119 4.67 -13.60 14.78
N TRP A 120 3.99 -14.31 13.90
CA TRP A 120 2.71 -14.95 14.20
C TRP A 120 2.82 -16.01 15.30
N LYS A 121 3.93 -16.78 15.31
CA LYS A 121 4.22 -17.71 16.40
C LYS A 121 4.46 -16.98 17.72
N SER A 122 5.23 -15.89 17.72
CA SER A 122 5.56 -15.15 18.94
C SER A 122 4.35 -14.52 19.64
N ILE A 123 3.30 -14.18 18.87
CA ILE A 123 2.06 -13.59 19.40
C ILE A 123 0.89 -14.58 19.45
N GLY A 124 1.14 -15.87 19.20
CA GLY A 124 0.17 -16.95 19.37
C GLY A 124 -0.98 -16.97 18.36
N ILE A 125 -0.80 -16.40 17.15
CA ILE A 125 -1.84 -16.35 16.11
C ILE A 125 -1.53 -17.22 14.88
N TYR A 126 -0.47 -18.01 14.92
CA TYR A 126 -0.10 -18.92 13.82
C TYR A 126 -0.91 -20.22 13.90
N THR A 127 -1.89 -20.38 13.00
CA THR A 127 -2.73 -21.58 12.91
C THR A 127 -2.46 -22.37 11.62
N ASP A 128 -3.14 -23.50 11.44
CA ASP A 128 -3.10 -24.30 10.20
C ASP A 128 -3.52 -23.48 8.96
N ALA A 129 -4.39 -22.47 9.13
CA ALA A 129 -4.79 -21.59 8.03
C ALA A 129 -3.61 -20.73 7.55
N GLU A 130 -2.83 -20.19 8.48
CA GLU A 130 -1.62 -19.42 8.16
C GLU A 130 -0.53 -20.33 7.59
N ALA A 131 -0.37 -21.55 8.11
CA ALA A 131 0.58 -22.52 7.57
C ALA A 131 0.29 -22.84 6.10
N LYS A 132 -0.97 -23.17 5.76
CA LYS A 132 -1.39 -23.43 4.37
C LYS A 132 -1.24 -22.20 3.47
N ALA A 133 -1.49 -21.01 4.00
CA ALA A 133 -1.29 -19.77 3.27
C ALA A 133 0.20 -19.54 2.92
N ILE A 134 1.11 -19.84 3.85
CA ILE A 134 2.56 -19.78 3.62
C ILE A 134 3.00 -20.84 2.62
N GLU A 135 2.54 -22.08 2.72
CA GLU A 135 2.84 -23.12 1.73
C GLU A 135 2.42 -22.69 0.32
N LYS A 136 1.19 -22.18 0.17
CA LYS A 136 0.69 -21.65 -1.10
C LYS A 136 1.51 -20.46 -1.59
N PHE A 137 1.92 -19.57 -0.67
CA PHE A 137 2.78 -18.45 -1.00
C PHE A 137 4.11 -18.93 -1.56
N LEU A 138 4.80 -19.85 -0.88
CA LEU A 138 6.07 -20.42 -1.36
C LEU A 138 5.93 -21.10 -2.73
N GLU A 139 4.87 -21.88 -2.93
CA GLU A 139 4.62 -22.57 -4.20
C GLU A 139 4.41 -21.59 -5.37
N VAL A 140 3.71 -20.48 -5.14
CA VAL A 140 3.49 -19.42 -6.17
C VAL A 140 4.83 -18.82 -6.67
N PHE A 141 5.86 -18.80 -5.83
CA PHE A 141 7.17 -18.24 -6.15
C PHE A 141 8.22 -19.27 -6.58
N LYS A 142 7.96 -20.56 -6.42
CA LYS A 142 8.95 -21.65 -6.55
C LYS A 142 9.71 -21.63 -7.89
N ASP A 143 8.99 -21.48 -9.00
CA ASP A 143 9.57 -21.50 -10.34
C ASP A 143 9.80 -20.09 -10.93
N GLN A 144 9.77 -19.06 -10.08
CA GLN A 144 9.94 -17.67 -10.50
C GLN A 144 11.39 -17.21 -10.40
N ASN A 145 11.79 -16.36 -11.33
CA ASN A 145 13.07 -15.65 -11.29
C ASN A 145 12.86 -14.20 -11.72
N PHE A 146 13.48 -13.27 -10.99
CA PHE A 146 13.30 -11.84 -11.17
C PHE A 146 14.63 -11.20 -11.58
N PRO A 147 14.94 -11.12 -12.89
CA PRO A 147 16.06 -10.32 -13.37
C PRO A 147 15.80 -8.83 -13.13
N PRO A 148 16.83 -7.97 -13.09
CA PRO A 148 16.65 -6.52 -12.93
C PRO A 148 15.56 -5.95 -13.86
N GLY A 149 14.66 -5.15 -13.31
CA GLY A 149 13.47 -4.62 -13.98
C GLY A 149 12.21 -5.48 -13.84
N ALA A 150 12.33 -6.77 -13.51
CA ALA A 150 11.17 -7.61 -13.23
C ALA A 150 10.50 -7.18 -11.92
N SER A 151 9.18 -7.32 -11.85
CA SER A 151 8.35 -6.88 -10.73
C SER A 151 7.48 -7.97 -10.15
N ILE A 152 7.33 -7.93 -8.83
CA ILE A 152 6.36 -8.68 -8.06
C ILE A 152 5.28 -7.70 -7.62
N LEU A 153 4.03 -8.04 -7.87
CA LEU A 153 2.90 -7.15 -7.64
C LEU A 153 1.91 -7.80 -6.67
N PHE A 154 1.54 -7.06 -5.63
CA PHE A 154 0.64 -7.52 -4.57
C PHE A 154 -0.55 -6.60 -4.44
N THR A 155 -1.76 -7.13 -4.64
CA THR A 155 -3.00 -6.41 -4.37
C THR A 155 -3.62 -6.98 -3.10
N GLN A 156 -3.66 -6.16 -2.06
CA GLN A 156 -4.29 -6.46 -0.78
C GLN A 156 -5.75 -6.02 -0.82
N SER A 157 -6.66 -6.99 -0.76
CA SER A 157 -8.10 -6.74 -0.63
C SER A 157 -8.45 -6.41 0.83
N PRO A 158 -9.36 -5.44 1.08
CA PRO A 158 -9.87 -5.18 2.42
C PRO A 158 -10.66 -6.37 3.01
N LYS A 159 -11.01 -7.36 2.18
CA LYS A 159 -11.67 -8.60 2.60
C LYS A 159 -10.70 -9.69 3.09
N GLY A 160 -9.39 -9.42 3.09
CA GLY A 160 -8.38 -10.33 3.61
C GLY A 160 -7.78 -11.30 2.59
N SER A 161 -7.88 -11.00 1.29
CA SER A 161 -7.21 -11.77 0.24
C SER A 161 -5.99 -11.03 -0.30
N LEU A 162 -5.01 -11.78 -0.82
CA LEU A 162 -3.79 -11.28 -1.44
C LEU A 162 -3.73 -11.79 -2.88
N THR A 163 -3.88 -10.90 -3.86
CA THR A 163 -3.62 -11.23 -5.27
C THR A 163 -2.15 -10.99 -5.58
N ILE A 164 -1.49 -11.98 -6.16
CA ILE A 164 -0.07 -11.96 -6.53
C ILE A 164 0.03 -12.00 -8.04
N SER A 165 0.86 -11.12 -8.60
CA SER A 165 1.16 -11.09 -10.03
C SER A 165 2.64 -10.86 -10.27
N PHE A 166 3.11 -11.23 -11.47
CA PHE A 166 4.49 -11.05 -11.89
C PHE A 166 4.56 -10.28 -13.21
N SER A 167 5.61 -9.48 -13.37
CA SER A 167 5.91 -8.76 -14.60
C SER A 167 7.40 -8.82 -14.91
N LYS A 168 7.74 -8.84 -16.20
CA LYS A 168 9.14 -8.90 -16.67
C LYS A 168 9.79 -7.52 -16.80
N ASP A 169 9.00 -6.46 -16.85
CA ASP A 169 9.42 -5.12 -17.28
C ASP A 169 8.81 -3.98 -16.44
N ALA A 170 8.32 -4.29 -15.25
CA ALA A 170 7.61 -3.37 -14.36
C ALA A 170 6.27 -2.83 -14.87
N SER A 171 5.74 -3.35 -15.99
CA SER A 171 4.34 -3.16 -16.35
C SER A 171 3.41 -3.82 -15.34
N VAL A 172 2.20 -3.29 -15.21
CA VAL A 172 1.15 -3.89 -14.38
C VAL A 172 0.28 -4.79 -15.26
N PRO A 173 0.25 -6.12 -15.01
CA PRO A 173 -0.54 -7.04 -15.81
C PRO A 173 -2.03 -6.87 -15.54
N GLU A 174 -2.87 -7.22 -16.52
CA GLU A 174 -4.33 -7.14 -16.39
C GLU A 174 -4.91 -8.17 -15.41
N ALA A 175 -4.30 -9.37 -15.36
CA ALA A 175 -4.77 -10.49 -14.55
C ALA A 175 -3.75 -10.89 -13.49
N GLY A 176 -4.24 -11.38 -12.35
CA GLY A 176 -3.41 -11.94 -11.30
C GLY A 176 -2.97 -13.37 -11.61
N ASN A 177 -1.78 -13.75 -11.12
CA ASN A 177 -1.27 -15.11 -11.23
C ASN A 177 -1.86 -16.04 -10.16
N ALA A 178 -2.07 -15.53 -8.94
CA ALA A 178 -2.63 -16.31 -7.85
C ALA A 178 -3.39 -15.41 -6.86
N VAL A 179 -4.33 -16.01 -6.13
CA VAL A 179 -5.03 -15.37 -5.00
C VAL A 179 -4.90 -16.25 -3.77
N ILE A 180 -4.48 -15.66 -2.64
CA ILE A 180 -4.38 -16.33 -1.35
C ILE A 180 -5.38 -15.71 -0.39
N GLU A 181 -6.35 -16.49 0.06
CA GLU A 181 -7.39 -16.10 1.01
C GLU A 181 -6.86 -16.26 2.45
N ASN A 182 -6.06 -15.30 2.91
CA ASN A 182 -5.60 -15.25 4.29
C ASN A 182 -5.29 -13.80 4.69
N LYS A 183 -6.05 -13.28 5.66
CA LYS A 183 -5.96 -11.87 6.08
C LYS A 183 -4.60 -11.52 6.66
N LEU A 184 -4.03 -12.42 7.48
CA LEU A 184 -2.74 -12.17 8.13
C LEU A 184 -1.62 -12.08 7.10
N LEU A 185 -1.55 -13.02 6.16
CA LEU A 185 -0.58 -12.97 5.06
C LEU A 185 -0.77 -11.72 4.20
N SER A 186 -2.01 -11.39 3.87
CA SER A 186 -2.33 -10.22 3.05
C SER A 186 -1.83 -8.91 3.68
N GLU A 187 -1.99 -8.76 5.00
CA GLU A 187 -1.49 -7.60 5.75
C GLU A 187 0.04 -7.64 5.94
N ALA A 188 0.62 -8.83 6.12
CA ALA A 188 2.02 -8.98 6.47
C ALA A 188 2.97 -8.54 5.34
N VAL A 189 2.57 -8.65 4.07
CA VAL A 189 3.38 -8.15 2.95
C VAL A 189 3.62 -6.65 3.08
N LEU A 190 2.57 -5.85 3.24
CA LEU A 190 2.72 -4.40 3.38
C LEU A 190 3.36 -4.00 4.72
N GLU A 191 3.00 -4.69 5.81
CA GLU A 191 3.64 -4.51 7.13
C GLU A 191 5.16 -4.74 7.06
N SER A 192 5.61 -5.74 6.30
CA SER A 192 7.05 -6.03 6.14
C SER A 192 7.82 -4.92 5.42
N ILE A 193 7.13 -3.99 4.74
CA ILE A 193 7.75 -2.91 3.96
C ILE A 193 7.71 -1.60 4.73
N ILE A 194 6.51 -1.17 5.15
CA ILE A 194 6.28 0.15 5.76
C ILE A 194 5.93 0.08 7.25
N GLY A 195 5.82 -1.11 7.83
CA GLY A 195 5.54 -1.29 9.25
C GLY A 195 6.69 -0.85 10.16
N LYS A 196 6.54 -1.06 11.48
CA LYS A 196 7.54 -0.64 12.48
C LYS A 196 8.93 -1.24 12.22
N HIS A 197 8.96 -2.49 11.80
CA HIS A 197 10.17 -3.25 11.46
C HIS A 197 10.31 -3.43 9.94
N GLY A 198 9.71 -2.52 9.17
CA GLY A 198 9.67 -2.59 7.71
C GLY A 198 11.05 -2.43 7.08
N VAL A 199 11.23 -3.08 5.93
CA VAL A 199 12.53 -3.13 5.22
C VAL A 199 12.83 -1.91 4.36
N SER A 200 11.89 -0.95 4.23
CA SER A 200 12.06 0.25 3.41
C SER A 200 11.69 1.53 4.18
N PRO A 201 12.61 2.07 5.00
CA PRO A 201 12.40 3.34 5.69
C PRO A 201 12.08 4.50 4.74
N GLY A 202 12.68 4.52 3.55
CA GLY A 202 12.41 5.52 2.52
C GLY A 202 10.97 5.46 1.99
N ALA A 203 10.43 4.26 1.75
CA ALA A 203 9.03 4.11 1.34
C ALA A 203 8.08 4.55 2.47
N ARG A 204 8.38 4.21 3.72
CA ARG A 204 7.64 4.67 4.90
C ARG A 204 7.61 6.21 4.98
N GLN A 205 8.76 6.87 4.88
CA GLN A 205 8.85 8.33 4.87
C GLN A 205 8.09 8.96 3.70
N SER A 206 8.20 8.38 2.50
CA SER A 206 7.50 8.85 1.30
C SER A 206 5.97 8.79 1.48
N VAL A 207 5.46 7.68 2.02
CA VAL A 207 4.03 7.50 2.33
C VAL A 207 3.54 8.54 3.35
N ALA A 208 4.29 8.72 4.44
CA ALA A 208 3.95 9.70 5.47
C ALA A 208 3.93 11.14 4.93
N ALA A 209 4.92 11.52 4.11
CA ALA A 209 5.00 12.85 3.53
C ALA A 209 3.83 13.16 2.60
N ARG A 210 3.52 12.24 1.67
CA ARG A 210 2.43 12.45 0.70
C ARG A 210 1.07 12.41 1.38
N LEU A 211 0.84 11.51 2.33
CA LEU A 211 -0.41 11.48 3.08
C LEU A 211 -0.58 12.70 3.98
N SER A 212 0.47 13.22 4.61
CA SER A 212 0.40 14.46 5.41
C SER A 212 -0.18 15.62 4.59
N GLU A 213 0.20 15.74 3.31
CA GLU A 213 -0.39 16.73 2.41
C GLU A 213 -1.83 16.39 2.01
N LEU A 214 -2.09 15.15 1.58
CA LEU A 214 -3.43 14.74 1.11
C LEU A 214 -4.51 14.91 2.19
N LEU A 215 -4.18 14.60 3.44
CA LEU A 215 -5.10 14.68 4.58
C LEU A 215 -5.48 16.12 4.94
N LYS A 216 -4.77 17.15 4.45
CA LYS A 216 -5.18 18.55 4.63
C LYS A 216 -6.45 18.88 3.84
N TYR A 217 -6.59 18.27 2.65
CA TYR A 217 -7.65 18.58 1.69
C TYR A 217 -8.95 17.80 1.91
N SER A 218 -8.96 16.82 2.81
CA SER A 218 -10.19 16.12 3.21
C SER A 218 -11.02 17.00 4.14
N CYS A 219 -11.82 17.90 3.56
CA CYS A 219 -13.03 18.54 4.15
C CYS A 219 -13.81 19.33 3.07
N HIS A 220 -14.92 18.77 2.59
CA HIS A 220 -16.17 19.50 2.33
C HIS A 220 -17.29 18.48 2.09
N ASN A 221 -18.08 18.25 3.13
CA ASN A 221 -19.48 17.82 3.10
C ASN A 221 -20.02 18.00 4.52
N GLU A 222 -20.22 19.26 4.93
CA GLU A 222 -21.20 19.53 5.98
C GLU A 222 -22.53 19.82 5.28
N ALA A 223 -23.54 19.08 5.71
CA ALA A 223 -24.89 19.09 5.18
C ALA A 223 -25.50 20.50 5.22
N GLY A 224 -26.00 20.98 4.09
CA GLY A 224 -26.89 22.12 4.04
C GLY A 224 -28.20 21.77 4.72
N ASN A 225 -28.30 22.07 6.02
CA ASN A 225 -29.59 22.10 6.71
C ASN A 225 -30.28 23.42 6.32
N GLY A 226 -30.94 23.42 5.17
CA GLY A 226 -31.78 24.52 4.72
C GLY A 226 -32.93 24.71 5.70
N LYS A 227 -32.86 25.73 6.55
CA LYS A 227 -34.03 26.26 7.24
C LYS A 227 -35.01 26.76 6.17
N LEU A 228 -36.16 26.09 6.07
CA LEU A 228 -37.35 26.63 5.44
C LEU A 228 -37.88 27.77 6.33
N GLU A 229 -37.55 29.01 5.98
CA GLU A 229 -38.34 30.17 6.40
C GLU A 229 -39.29 30.53 5.25
N ILE A 230 -40.56 30.25 5.46
CA ILE A 230 -41.65 30.60 4.56
C ILE A 230 -42.00 32.07 4.84
N GLY A 231 -41.41 32.99 4.06
CA GLY A 231 -41.78 34.40 4.04
C GLY A 231 -42.84 34.67 2.97
N ASN A 232 -44.03 35.09 3.43
CA ASN A 232 -45.21 35.39 2.62
C ASN A 232 -44.97 36.60 1.67
N PRO A 233 -45.43 36.58 0.40
CA PRO A 233 -45.28 37.72 -0.50
C PRO A 233 -46.32 38.82 -0.20
N GLY A 234 -45.85 40.06 -0.19
CA GLY A 234 -46.65 41.26 0.02
C GLY A 234 -47.52 41.64 -1.19
N VAL A 235 -48.74 42.03 -0.85
CA VAL A 235 -49.64 43.05 -1.43
C VAL A 235 -49.21 43.67 -2.79
N GLU A 236 -50.06 43.45 -3.80
CA GLU A 236 -50.16 44.21 -5.04
C GLU A 236 -50.61 45.66 -4.78
N GLU A 237 -49.86 46.62 -5.31
CA GLU A 237 -50.30 47.98 -5.60
C GLU A 237 -50.15 48.22 -7.10
N LYS A 238 -51.26 48.12 -7.85
CA LYS A 238 -51.79 49.06 -8.86
C LYS A 238 -52.81 48.41 -9.78
#